data_AF-A0A0F4YJ25-F1
#
_entry.id   AF-A0A0F4YJ25-F1
#
_cell.length_a   1.000
_cell.length_b   1.000
_cell.length_c   1.000
_cell.angle_alpha   90.00
_cell.angle_beta   90.00
_cell.angle_gamma   90.00
#
_symmetry.space_group_name_H-M   'P 1'
#
loop_
_entity.id
_entity.type
_entity.pdbx_description
1 polymer ?
#
loop_
_entity_poly.entity_id
_entity_poly.type
_entity_poly.pdbx_seq_one_letter_code
_entity_poly.pdbx_strand_id
1 'polypeptide(L)'
;MAPSLSSNRSSKRFSTISRTPSLAPSDNTISSLSSADPRMADIKEYSEGIERLENKPLAKQRFVPTPEKADNLNKLALGAKVERALGRRMTSQDAVMRPKASSLSEKKALESETTTTS
;
A
#
# COMPACT_ATOMS: atom_id res chain seq x y z
N MET A 1 -37.38 -63.07 13.39
CA MET A 1 -37.51 -62.05 12.33
C MET A 1 -38.51 -60.99 12.77
N ALA A 2 -38.07 -59.75 12.97
CA ALA A 2 -38.93 -58.58 12.99
C ALA A 2 -38.13 -57.42 12.38
N PRO A 3 -38.58 -56.81 11.27
CA PRO A 3 -37.84 -55.76 10.60
C PRO A 3 -37.90 -54.47 11.42
N SER A 4 -36.75 -53.81 11.57
CA SER A 4 -36.65 -52.45 12.08
C SER A 4 -37.53 -51.52 11.26
N LEU A 5 -38.56 -50.93 11.88
CA LEU A 5 -39.32 -49.85 11.30
C LEU A 5 -38.37 -48.68 11.07
N SER A 6 -37.94 -48.49 9.82
CA SER A 6 -37.27 -47.28 9.37
C SER A 6 -38.22 -46.12 9.62
N SER A 7 -37.96 -45.36 10.68
CA SER A 7 -38.63 -44.09 10.95
C SER A 7 -38.37 -43.18 9.75
N ASN A 8 -39.34 -43.11 8.83
CA ASN A 8 -39.35 -42.18 7.72
C ASN A 8 -39.73 -40.80 8.26
N ARG A 9 -38.85 -40.23 9.09
CA ARG A 9 -39.02 -38.88 9.63
C ARG A 9 -38.71 -37.92 8.49
N SER A 10 -39.73 -37.63 7.69
CA SER A 10 -39.77 -36.47 6.80
C SER A 10 -39.86 -35.19 7.63
N SER A 11 -38.88 -34.97 8.51
CA SER A 11 -38.66 -33.64 9.06
C SER A 11 -38.01 -32.85 7.94
N LYS A 12 -38.82 -32.09 7.19
CA LYS A 12 -38.33 -30.92 6.47
C LYS A 12 -37.69 -30.01 7.52
N ARG A 13 -36.40 -30.20 7.76
CA ARG A 13 -35.60 -29.24 8.51
C ARG A 13 -35.63 -27.99 7.65
N PHE A 14 -36.52 -27.07 7.97
CA PHE A 14 -36.40 -25.69 7.51
C PHE A 14 -35.13 -25.18 8.17
N SER A 15 -33.98 -25.39 7.52
CA SER A 15 -32.76 -24.68 7.86
C SER A 15 -33.13 -23.22 7.93
N THR A 16 -32.89 -22.60 9.07
CA THR A 16 -33.07 -21.19 9.30
C THR A 16 -32.39 -20.48 8.14
N ILE A 17 -33.17 -20.00 7.17
CA ILE A 17 -32.66 -19.11 6.14
C ILE A 17 -32.11 -17.95 6.97
N SER A 18 -30.78 -17.82 6.98
CA SER A 18 -30.13 -16.62 7.48
C SER A 18 -30.61 -15.51 6.56
N ARG A 19 -31.72 -14.87 6.93
CA ARG A 19 -32.25 -13.67 6.29
C ARG A 19 -31.35 -12.51 6.72
N THR A 20 -30.06 -12.64 6.47
CA THR A 20 -29.17 -11.50 6.41
C THR A 20 -29.67 -10.67 5.25
N PRO A 21 -30.11 -9.42 5.45
CA PRO A 21 -30.49 -8.56 4.34
C PRO A 21 -29.27 -8.46 3.41
N SER A 22 -29.41 -8.97 2.19
CA SER A 22 -28.38 -8.92 1.16
C SER A 22 -28.87 -8.01 0.04
N LEU A 23 -28.02 -7.06 -0.34
CA LEU A 23 -28.25 -6.17 -1.48
C LEU A 23 -27.84 -6.84 -2.81
N ALA A 24 -27.38 -8.10 -2.78
CA ALA A 24 -27.01 -8.82 -3.99
C ALA A 24 -28.26 -9.09 -4.87
N PRO A 25 -28.17 -8.87 -6.19
CA PRO A 25 -29.25 -9.20 -7.11
C PRO A 25 -29.50 -10.73 -7.10
N SER A 26 -30.72 -11.14 -6.80
CA SER A 26 -31.16 -12.54 -6.77
C SER A 26 -32.63 -12.64 -7.17
N ASP A 27 -33.11 -13.81 -7.57
CA ASP A 27 -34.50 -14.02 -7.97
C ASP A 27 -35.51 -13.66 -6.85
N ASN A 28 -35.08 -13.66 -5.59
CA ASN A 28 -35.88 -13.24 -4.43
C ASN A 28 -35.87 -11.72 -4.20
N THR A 29 -34.86 -11.00 -4.70
CA THR A 29 -34.70 -9.55 -4.55
C THR A 29 -35.10 -8.76 -5.80
N ILE A 30 -35.15 -9.40 -6.98
CA ILE A 30 -35.44 -8.72 -8.25
C ILE A 30 -36.91 -8.91 -8.68
N SER A 31 -37.51 -10.06 -8.37
CA SER A 31 -38.76 -10.50 -9.02
C SER A 31 -40.07 -10.01 -8.39
N SER A 32 -40.05 -9.24 -7.28
CA SER A 32 -41.26 -8.96 -6.49
C SER A 32 -41.41 -7.51 -5.97
N LEU A 33 -40.62 -6.55 -6.43
CA LEU A 33 -40.63 -5.22 -5.83
C LEU A 33 -41.45 -4.25 -6.69
N SER A 34 -42.75 -4.24 -6.46
CA SER A 34 -43.58 -3.09 -6.84
C SER A 34 -43.11 -1.86 -6.06
N SER A 35 -43.16 -0.68 -6.67
CA SER A 35 -42.71 0.60 -6.08
C SER A 35 -43.40 0.95 -4.73
N ALA A 36 -44.44 0.21 -4.35
CA ALA A 36 -45.16 0.30 -3.08
C ALA A 36 -44.72 -0.71 -1.99
N ASP A 37 -43.70 -1.55 -2.23
CA ASP A 37 -43.21 -2.51 -1.22
C ASP A 37 -42.44 -1.76 -0.10
N PRO A 38 -42.79 -1.95 1.19
CA PRO A 38 -42.07 -1.35 2.31
C PRO A 38 -40.56 -1.65 2.31
N ARG A 39 -40.12 -2.77 1.74
CA ARG A 39 -38.68 -3.08 1.60
C ARG A 39 -37.94 -2.09 0.70
N MET A 40 -38.63 -1.48 -0.26
CA MET A 40 -38.07 -0.42 -1.10
C MET A 40 -37.97 0.91 -0.36
N ALA A 41 -38.86 1.17 0.60
CA ALA A 41 -38.75 2.33 1.47
C ALA A 41 -37.49 2.23 2.35
N ASP A 42 -37.27 1.07 2.96
CA ASP A 42 -36.07 0.81 3.76
C ASP A 42 -34.79 0.98 2.93
N ILE A 43 -34.74 0.42 1.72
CA ILE A 43 -33.57 0.55 0.82
C ILE A 43 -33.31 2.01 0.44
N LYS A 44 -34.37 2.81 0.20
CA LYS A 44 -34.24 4.25 -0.06
C LYS A 44 -33.69 4.98 1.16
N GLU A 45 -34.22 4.70 2.35
CA GLU A 45 -33.74 5.30 3.60
C GLU A 45 -32.27 4.98 3.87
N TYR A 46 -31.85 3.73 3.68
CA TYR A 46 -30.44 3.34 3.81
C TYR A 46 -29.56 4.01 2.76
N SER A 47 -30.02 4.11 1.51
CA SER A 47 -29.28 4.78 0.45
C SER A 47 -29.08 6.27 0.74
N GLU A 48 -30.10 6.93 1.25
CA GLU A 48 -30.05 8.34 1.65
C GLU A 48 -29.16 8.56 2.88
N GLY A 49 -29.22 7.64 3.86
CA GLY A 49 -28.33 7.65 5.02
C GLY A 49 -26.86 7.52 4.62
N ILE A 50 -26.53 6.62 3.70
CA ILE A 50 -25.17 6.46 3.18
C ILE A 50 -24.72 7.71 2.43
N GLU A 51 -25.58 8.31 1.60
CA GLU A 51 -25.24 9.51 0.84
C GLU A 51 -24.93 10.71 1.76
N ARG A 52 -25.66 10.83 2.88
CA ARG A 52 -25.41 11.87 3.91
C ARG A 52 -24.13 11.60 4.71
N LEU A 53 -23.79 10.33 4.93
CA LEU A 53 -22.54 9.91 5.60
C LEU A 53 -21.33 10.04 4.68
N GLU A 54 -21.52 10.17 3.37
CA GLU A 54 -20.44 10.40 2.43
C GLU A 54 -19.83 11.79 2.64
N ASN A 55 -18.57 11.83 3.06
CA ASN A 55 -17.81 13.06 3.23
C ASN A 55 -17.33 13.61 1.87
N LYS A 56 -18.26 14.14 1.08
CA LYS A 56 -18.04 14.82 -0.21
C LYS A 56 -16.92 15.88 -0.19
N PRO A 57 -16.71 16.69 0.87
CA PRO A 57 -15.59 17.64 0.89
C PRO A 57 -14.22 16.97 1.07
N LEU A 58 -14.15 15.85 1.82
CA LEU A 58 -12.90 15.13 2.05
C LEU A 58 -12.40 14.42 0.78
N ALA A 59 -13.34 13.92 -0.04
CA ALA A 59 -13.02 13.37 -1.36
C ALA A 59 -12.41 14.43 -2.28
N LYS A 60 -12.89 15.67 -2.21
CA LYS A 60 -12.34 16.81 -2.98
C LYS A 60 -10.98 17.29 -2.47
N GLN A 61 -10.68 17.08 -1.18
CA GLN A 61 -9.40 17.45 -0.58
C GLN A 61 -8.27 16.49 -0.96
N ARG A 62 -8.58 15.21 -1.21
CA ARG A 62 -7.59 14.23 -1.66
C ARG A 62 -7.33 14.41 -3.14
N PHE A 63 -6.26 15.13 -3.47
CA PHE A 63 -5.75 15.19 -4.83
C PHE A 63 -5.28 13.81 -5.28
N VAL A 64 -6.01 13.18 -6.20
CA VAL A 64 -5.58 11.97 -6.91
C VAL A 64 -4.98 12.42 -8.24
N PRO A 65 -3.66 12.28 -8.43
CA PRO A 65 -3.04 12.65 -9.69
C PRO A 65 -3.61 11.84 -10.85
N THR A 66 -3.86 12.49 -11.99
CA THR A 66 -4.08 11.79 -13.25
C THR A 66 -2.80 11.02 -13.63
N PRO A 67 -2.89 9.94 -14.43
CA PRO A 67 -1.72 9.13 -14.80
C PRO A 67 -0.59 9.99 -15.40
N GLU A 68 -0.93 10.92 -16.27
CA GLU A 68 0.04 11.86 -16.87
C GLU A 68 0.76 12.74 -15.83
N LYS A 69 0.04 13.21 -14.80
CA LYS A 69 0.63 14.01 -13.72
C LYS A 69 1.56 13.16 -12.86
N ALA A 70 1.21 11.92 -12.60
CA ALA A 70 2.08 10.99 -11.87
C ALA A 70 3.38 10.73 -12.66
N ASP A 71 3.30 10.52 -13.97
CA ASP A 71 4.48 10.31 -14.83
C ASP A 71 5.40 11.54 -14.86
N ASN A 72 4.82 12.73 -14.94
CA ASN A 72 5.59 13.98 -14.90
C ASN A 72 6.31 14.16 -13.55
N LEU A 73 5.65 13.85 -12.43
CA LEU A 73 6.27 13.87 -11.11
C LEU A 73 7.39 12.84 -10.99
N ASN A 74 7.21 11.64 -11.55
CA ASN A 74 8.24 10.59 -11.58
C ASN A 74 9.47 11.02 -12.39
N LYS A 75 9.27 11.62 -13.56
CA LYS A 75 10.36 12.17 -14.39
C LYS A 75 11.14 13.26 -13.65
N LEU A 76 10.44 14.19 -13.00
CA LEU A 76 11.05 15.27 -12.22
C LEU A 76 11.86 14.71 -11.04
N ALA A 77 11.29 13.75 -10.30
CA ALA A 77 11.98 13.09 -9.19
C ALA A 77 13.23 12.33 -9.64
N LEU A 78 13.18 11.67 -10.81
CA LEU A 78 14.33 10.97 -11.39
C LEU A 78 15.43 11.96 -11.78
N GLY A 79 15.09 13.06 -12.47
CA GLY A 79 16.05 14.11 -12.82
C GLY A 79 16.77 14.68 -11.60
N ALA A 80 16.02 15.02 -10.54
CA ALA A 80 16.59 15.52 -9.29
C ALA A 80 17.51 14.49 -8.59
N LYS A 81 17.18 13.19 -8.65
CA LYS A 81 18.05 12.12 -8.13
C LYS A 81 19.35 12.02 -8.92
N VAL A 82 19.28 12.11 -10.25
CA VAL A 82 20.46 12.08 -11.12
C VAL A 82 21.36 13.28 -10.85
N GLU A 83 20.80 14.48 -10.76
CA GLU A 83 21.55 15.70 -10.45
C GLU A 83 22.26 15.59 -9.09
N ARG A 84 21.56 15.12 -8.05
CA ARG A 84 22.14 14.88 -6.73
C ARG A 84 23.27 13.84 -6.77
N ALA A 85 23.07 12.74 -7.49
CA ALA A 85 24.08 11.70 -7.63
C ALA A 85 25.31 12.19 -8.38
N LEU A 86 25.10 12.98 -9.44
CA LEU A 86 26.16 13.62 -10.20
C LEU A 86 26.93 14.61 -9.32
N GLY A 87 26.24 15.46 -8.56
CA GLY A 87 26.88 16.41 -7.63
C GLY A 87 27.80 15.71 -6.63
N ARG A 88 27.41 14.55 -6.09
CA ARG A 88 28.29 13.75 -5.20
C ARG A 88 29.53 13.20 -5.90
N ARG A 89 29.38 12.75 -7.15
CA ARG A 89 30.51 12.26 -7.96
C ARG A 89 31.44 13.41 -8.34
N MET A 90 30.91 14.49 -8.88
CA MET A 90 31.68 15.64 -9.34
C MET A 90 32.42 16.37 -8.21
N THR A 91 31.86 16.42 -6.99
CA THR A 91 32.51 17.10 -5.85
C THR A 91 33.61 16.29 -5.15
N SER A 92 33.75 15.00 -5.45
CA SER A 92 34.71 14.10 -4.79
C SER A 92 35.71 13.43 -5.74
N GLN A 93 35.68 13.79 -7.02
CA GLN A 93 36.57 13.24 -8.05
C GLN A 93 37.85 14.04 -8.26
N ASP A 94 37.84 15.34 -7.96
CA ASP A 94 39.01 16.18 -8.17
C ASP A 94 40.14 15.77 -7.21
N ALA A 95 41.28 15.39 -7.78
CA ALA A 95 42.44 15.00 -7.01
C ALA A 95 43.01 16.21 -6.25
N VAL A 96 42.83 16.23 -4.93
CA VAL A 96 43.46 17.24 -4.07
C VAL A 96 44.83 16.74 -3.66
N MET A 97 45.89 17.37 -4.17
CA MET A 97 47.27 17.07 -3.77
C MET A 97 47.46 17.49 -2.30
N ARG A 98 47.37 16.53 -1.39
CA ARG A 98 47.65 16.77 0.04
C ARG A 98 49.14 16.59 0.29
N PRO A 99 49.80 17.51 1.02
CA PRO A 99 51.18 17.29 1.45
C PRO A 99 51.23 15.99 2.25
N LYS A 100 52.16 15.09 1.90
CA LYS A 100 52.36 13.83 2.60
C LYS A 100 52.65 14.14 4.07
N ALA A 101 51.84 13.58 4.98
CA ALA A 101 52.13 13.66 6.41
C ALA A 101 53.53 13.09 6.64
N SER A 102 54.38 13.87 7.31
CA SER A 102 55.80 13.60 7.54
C SER A 102 56.09 12.37 8.44
N SER A 103 55.07 11.60 8.81
CA SER A 103 55.16 10.51 9.79
C SER A 103 55.51 9.14 9.20
N LEU A 104 55.78 9.01 7.89
CA LEU A 104 56.25 7.77 7.26
C LEU A 104 57.60 7.98 6.57
N SER A 105 58.55 8.57 7.29
CA SER A 105 59.95 8.63 6.86
C SER A 105 60.74 7.44 7.42
N GLU A 106 60.53 6.25 6.85
CA GLU A 106 61.36 5.06 7.14
C GLU A 106 62.86 5.33 6.91
N LYS A 107 63.21 6.31 6.06
CA LYS A 107 64.59 6.75 5.82
C LYS A 107 65.28 7.43 7.01
N LYS A 108 64.55 7.96 8.01
CA LYS A 108 65.18 8.66 9.15
C LYS A 108 65.54 7.73 10.32
N ALA A 109 65.02 6.51 10.34
CA ALA A 109 65.36 5.50 11.35
C ALA A 109 66.70 4.81 11.07
N LEU A 110 67.10 4.71 9.80
CA LEU A 110 68.33 4.03 9.38
C LEU A 110 69.60 4.86 9.62
N GLU A 111 69.51 6.20 9.68
CA GLU A 111 70.67 7.06 9.98
C GLU A 111 71.05 7.09 11.47
N SER A 112 70.13 6.75 12.38
CA SER A 112 70.42 6.70 13.82
C SER A 112 71.10 5.41 14.28
N GLU A 113 71.07 4.33 13.48
CA GLU A 113 71.68 3.03 13.86
C GLU A 113 73.14 2.88 13.38
N THR A 114 73.59 3.64 12.39
CA THR A 114 74.96 3.50 11.84
C THR A 114 76.03 4.33 12.58
N THR A 115 75.70 4.97 13.70
CA THR A 115 76.63 5.82 14.47
C THR A 115 77.08 5.24 15.81
N THR A 116 76.70 3.99 16.15
CA THR A 116 76.97 3.37 17.47
C THR A 116 77.87 2.14 17.47
N THR A 117 78.52 1.78 16.36
CA THR A 117 79.55 0.72 16.35
C THR A 117 80.93 1.32 16.06
N SER A 118 81.58 1.75 17.16
CA SER A 118 83.03 1.97 17.28
C SER A 118 83.81 0.67 17.25
#